data_AF-A0A9X1MEK9-F1
#
_entry.id   AF-A0A9X1MEK9-F1
#
_cell.length_a   1.000
_cell.length_b   1.000
_cell.length_c   1.000
_cell.angle_alpha   90.00
_cell.angle_beta   90.00
_cell.angle_gamma   90.00
#
_symmetry.space_group_name_H-M   'P 1'
#
loop_
_entity.id
_entity.type
_entity.pdbx_description
1 polymer ?
#
loop_
_entity_poly.entity_id
_entity_poly.type
_entity_poly.pdbx_seq_one_letter_code
_entity_poly.pdbx_strand_id
1 'polypeptide(L)' 'MAERGNSTHGRRMDEEMKHETRDLTRNAVPGHAQEWRQPEPLADDTDSVEVQEAMGTATDTDTAPPEGDE' A
#
# COMPACT_ATOMS: atom_id res chain seq x y z
N MET A 1 -35.17 -16.29 20.42
CA MET A 1 -35.33 -16.12 18.96
C MET A 1 -34.29 -15.10 18.54
N ALA A 2 -33.40 -15.42 17.61
CA ALA A 2 -32.40 -14.45 17.15
C ALA A 2 -33.12 -13.37 16.32
N GLU A 3 -33.10 -12.14 16.80
CA GLU A 3 -33.61 -11.00 16.05
C GLU A 3 -32.81 -10.87 14.75
N ARG A 4 -33.54 -10.69 13.64
CA ARG A 4 -32.94 -10.55 12.33
C ARG A 4 -32.13 -9.25 12.31
N GLY A 5 -30.86 -9.32 11.93
CA GLY A 5 -29.91 -8.21 12.03
C GLY A 5 -30.30 -6.89 11.32
N ASN A 6 -31.38 -6.87 10.52
CA ASN A 6 -31.99 -5.65 9.99
C ASN A 6 -33.51 -5.66 10.21
N SER A 7 -34.01 -4.70 10.99
CA SER A 7 -35.44 -4.49 11.26
C SER A 7 -36.12 -3.52 10.28
N THR A 8 -35.33 -2.80 9.47
CA THR A 8 -35.82 -1.75 8.57
C THR A 8 -36.29 -2.32 7.23
N HIS A 9 -35.61 -3.35 6.71
CA HIS A 9 -35.91 -3.93 5.40
C HIS A 9 -36.31 -5.40 5.50
N GLY A 10 -37.14 -5.86 4.57
CA GLY A 10 -37.55 -7.26 4.47
C GLY A 10 -36.44 -8.18 3.94
N ARG A 11 -36.62 -9.50 4.08
CA ARG A 11 -35.63 -10.53 3.67
C ARG A 11 -35.07 -10.34 2.27
N ARG A 12 -35.94 -10.12 1.29
CA ARG A 12 -35.54 -9.99 -0.11
C ARG A 12 -34.64 -8.78 -0.33
N MET A 13 -35.02 -7.62 0.22
CA MET A 13 -34.30 -6.36 0.04
C MET A 13 -32.90 -6.40 0.67
N ASP A 14 -32.75 -7.06 1.83
CA ASP A 14 -31.43 -7.21 2.46
C ASP A 14 -30.50 -8.11 1.67
N GLU A 15 -31.00 -9.17 1.03
CA GLU A 15 -30.17 -10.01 0.16
C GLU A 15 -29.69 -9.21 -1.07
N GLU A 16 -30.53 -8.32 -1.62
CA GLU A 16 -30.12 -7.44 -2.72
C GLU A 16 -29.06 -6.42 -2.27
N MET A 17 -29.28 -5.72 -1.16
CA MET A 17 -28.29 -4.78 -0.62
C MET A 17 -26.96 -5.46 -0.25
N LYS A 18 -27.02 -6.69 0.28
CA LYS A 18 -25.83 -7.49 0.55
C LYS A 18 -25.10 -7.86 -0.74
N HIS A 19 -25.83 -8.13 -1.82
CA HIS A 19 -25.24 -8.44 -3.12
C HIS A 19 -24.52 -7.21 -3.70
N GLU A 20 -25.13 -6.03 -3.62
CA GLU A 20 -24.54 -4.77 -4.09
C GLU A 20 -23.27 -4.38 -3.32
N THR A 21 -23.28 -4.54 -2.00
CA THR A 21 -22.15 -4.18 -1.13
C THR A 21 -21.05 -5.23 -1.06
N ARG A 22 -21.29 -6.44 -1.60
CA ARG A 22 -20.35 -7.56 -1.57
C ARG A 22 -19.06 -7.26 -2.33
N ASP A 23 -19.12 -6.52 -3.42
CA ASP A 23 -17.93 -6.22 -4.22
C ASP A 23 -17.02 -5.18 -3.54
N LEU A 24 -17.63 -4.21 -2.85
CA LEU A 24 -16.92 -3.22 -2.01
C LEU A 24 -16.15 -3.88 -0.87
N THR A 25 -16.74 -4.91 -0.25
CA THR A 25 -16.11 -5.61 0.89
C THR A 25 -15.09 -6.66 0.45
N ARG A 26 -15.29 -7.33 -0.69
CA ARG A 26 -14.36 -8.34 -1.20
C ARG A 26 -13.04 -7.76 -1.68
N ASN A 27 -13.09 -6.58 -2.30
CA ASN A 27 -11.90 -5.87 -2.77
C ASN A 27 -11.42 -4.83 -1.76
N ALA A 28 -11.87 -4.89 -0.51
CA ALA A 28 -11.22 -4.20 0.59
C ALA A 28 -9.86 -4.87 0.87
N VAL A 29 -8.91 -4.69 -0.04
CA VAL A 29 -7.50 -4.85 0.27
C VAL A 29 -7.22 -3.87 1.41
N PRO A 30 -6.59 -4.28 2.53
CA PRO A 30 -6.08 -3.32 3.49
C PRO A 30 -5.13 -2.39 2.71
N GLY A 31 -5.63 -1.19 2.37
CA GLY A 31 -5.02 -0.29 1.37
C GLY A 31 -3.67 0.30 1.76
N HIS A 32 -3.18 -0.11 2.91
CA HIS A 32 -1.92 0.26 3.51
C HIS A 32 -1.76 -0.77 4.62
N ALA A 33 -0.69 -1.56 4.62
CA ALA A 33 -0.27 -2.14 5.89
C ALA A 33 -0.20 -0.97 6.87
N GLN A 34 -0.79 -1.14 8.06
CA GLN A 34 -0.76 -0.20 9.19
C GLN A 34 0.36 0.82 9.01
N GLU A 35 0.06 2.09 8.75
CA GLU A 35 1.05 3.08 8.27
C GLU A 35 2.29 3.12 9.18
N TRP A 36 2.10 2.87 10.49
CA TRP A 36 3.16 2.75 11.49
C TRP A 36 4.09 1.51 11.36
N ARG A 37 3.79 0.58 10.46
CA ARG A 37 4.63 -0.57 10.09
C ARG A 37 5.25 -0.41 8.70
N GLN A 38 4.85 0.60 7.93
CA GLN A 38 5.52 0.89 6.67
C GLN A 38 6.89 1.52 7.01
N PRO A 39 7.98 1.03 6.43
CA PRO A 39 9.23 1.78 6.47
C PRO A 39 9.01 3.11 5.75
N GLU A 40 9.65 4.16 6.25
CA GLU A 40 9.76 5.42 5.52
C GLU A 40 10.28 5.16 4.08
N PRO A 41 9.80 5.89 3.06
CA PRO A 41 10.32 5.74 1.70
C PRO A 41 11.81 6.05 1.68
N LEU A 42 12.57 5.21 0.97
CA LEU A 42 13.98 5.52 0.69
C LEU A 42 14.03 6.68 -0.30
N ALA A 43 14.92 7.64 -0.06
CA ALA A 43 15.19 8.69 -1.03
C ALA A 43 15.57 8.11 -2.40
N ASP A 44 15.01 8.72 -3.44
CA ASP A 44 15.20 8.35 -4.84
C ASP A 44 15.83 9.50 -5.64
N ASP A 45 16.07 9.27 -6.94
CA ASP A 45 16.73 10.22 -7.84
C ASP A 45 15.95 11.53 -8.05
N THR A 46 14.68 11.59 -7.62
CA THR A 46 13.81 12.78 -7.67
C THR A 46 14.01 13.66 -6.43
N ASP A 47 14.60 13.13 -5.36
CA ASP A 47 14.84 13.87 -4.12
C ASP A 47 16.04 14.81 -4.21
N SER A 48 16.07 15.82 -3.35
CA SER A 48 17.13 16.83 -3.34
C SER A 48 18.49 16.23 -2.93
N VAL A 49 19.58 16.83 -3.41
CA VAL A 49 20.96 16.40 -3.11
C VAL A 49 21.21 16.34 -1.59
N GLU A 50 20.70 17.32 -0.84
CA GLU A 50 20.79 17.33 0.64
C GLU A 50 20.14 16.10 1.29
N VAL A 51 19.04 15.60 0.72
CA VAL A 51 18.30 14.42 1.20
C VAL A 51 19.05 13.13 0.86
N GLN A 52 19.60 13.06 -0.36
CA GLN A 52 20.41 11.92 -0.81
C GLN A 52 21.72 11.78 0.00
N GLU A 53 22.37 12.91 0.29
CA GLU A 53 23.57 12.97 1.14
C GLU A 53 23.27 12.57 2.59
N ALA A 54 22.15 13.05 3.15
CA ALA A 54 21.73 12.70 4.51
C ALA A 54 21.44 11.20 4.67
N MET A 55 20.96 10.54 3.62
CA MET A 55 20.66 9.10 3.63
C MET A 55 21.86 8.21 3.25
N GLY A 56 22.99 8.80 2.84
CA GLY A 56 24.22 8.07 2.53
C GLY A 56 24.17 7.18 1.28
N THR A 57 23.24 7.43 0.36
CA THR A 57 23.09 6.63 -0.89
C THR A 57 24.12 7.03 -1.95
N ALA A 58 24.68 8.23 -1.84
CA ALA A 58 25.48 8.86 -2.88
C ALA A 58 26.87 8.24 -3.13
N THR A 59 27.23 7.12 -2.49
CA THR A 59 28.61 6.59 -2.52
C THR A 59 28.75 5.13 -2.94
N ASP A 60 27.82 4.54 -3.71
CA ASP A 60 28.00 3.15 -4.22
C ASP A 60 27.66 2.97 -5.72
N THR A 61 27.84 3.99 -6.55
CA THR A 61 27.74 3.85 -8.03
C THR A 61 29.03 4.25 -8.77
N ASP A 62 30.16 4.39 -8.04
CA ASP A 62 31.48 4.54 -8.65
C ASP A 62 32.45 3.46 -8.12
N THR A 63 32.16 2.19 -8.44
CA THR A 63 33.16 1.10 -8.43
C THR A 63 32.69 0.03 -9.42
N ALA A 64 32.73 0.37 -10.70
CA ALA A 64 33.06 -0.61 -11.72
C ALA A 64 34.61 -0.65 -11.79
N PRO A 65 35.28 -1.81 -11.65
CA PRO A 65 36.71 -1.86 -11.89
C PRO A 65 37.00 -1.39 -13.33
N PRO A 66 38.09 -0.65 -13.59
CA PRO A 66 38.48 -0.35 -14.95
C PRO A 66 38.81 -1.69 -15.63
N GLU A 67 37.97 -2.11 -16.56
CA GLU A 67 38.30 -3.18 -17.49
C GLU A 67 39.52 -2.68 -18.27
N GLY A 68 40.68 -3.25 -17.96
CA GLY A 68 41.93 -2.91 -18.61
C GLY A 68 41.87 -3.22 -20.09
N ASP A 69 42.36 -2.26 -20.89
CA ASP A 69 42.78 -2.48 -22.27
C ASP A 69 43.77 -3.66 -22.36
N GLU A 70 43.45 -4.67 -23.17
CA GLU A 70 44.42 -5.45 -23.97
C GLU A 70 43.79 -5.94 -25.29
#